data_AF-A0A401URV8-F1
#
_entry.id   AF-A0A401URV8-F1
#
_cell.length_a   1.000
_cell.length_b   1.000
_cell.length_c   1.000
_cell.angle_alpha   90.00
_cell.angle_beta   90.00
_cell.angle_gamma   90.00
#
_symmetry.space_group_name_H-M   'P 1'
#
loop_
_entity.id
_entity.type
_entity.pdbx_description
1 polymer ?
#
loop_
_entity_poly.entity_id
_entity_poly.type
_entity_poly.pdbx_seq_one_letter_code
_entity_poly.pdbx_strand_id
1 'polypeptide(L)'
;MKTDSTNVEVISKQIMIKLFSEYKKDSVIKELKITDYTINKINDLQGNSDKFTFYIEYSLKPVDINSYVLAGNGEIKDSWIVNKSAFLEVQKVSGEYKINSMGTSK
;
A
#
# COMPACT_ATOMS: atom_id res chain seq x y z
N MET A 1 -15.53 -14.54 17.00
CA MET A 1 -15.65 -14.34 15.54
C MET A 1 -14.38 -14.86 14.90
N LYS A 2 -14.46 -15.89 14.06
CA LYS A 2 -13.33 -16.34 13.24
C LYS A 2 -13.16 -15.30 12.13
N THR A 3 -11.95 -14.80 11.96
CA THR A 3 -11.52 -13.97 10.84
C THR A 3 -11.72 -14.80 9.56
N ASP A 4 -12.48 -14.30 8.59
CA ASP A 4 -12.45 -14.79 7.20
C ASP A 4 -11.14 -14.29 6.54
N SER A 5 -10.01 -14.77 7.07
CA SER A 5 -8.66 -14.26 6.73
C SER A 5 -8.38 -14.31 5.22
N THR A 6 -8.90 -15.32 4.52
CA THR A 6 -8.79 -15.46 3.06
C THR A 6 -9.48 -14.32 2.32
N ASN A 7 -10.63 -13.84 2.80
CA ASN A 7 -11.33 -12.71 2.17
C ASN A 7 -10.58 -11.41 2.39
N VAL A 8 -10.11 -11.16 3.62
CA VAL A 8 -9.40 -9.92 3.96
C VAL A 8 -8.08 -9.82 3.18
N GLU A 9 -7.32 -10.91 3.04
CA GLU A 9 -6.07 -10.91 2.26
C GLU A 9 -6.31 -10.53 0.79
N VAL A 10 -7.33 -11.11 0.16
CA VAL A 10 -7.69 -10.81 -1.24
C VAL A 10 -8.10 -9.34 -1.38
N ILE A 11 -8.93 -8.84 -0.47
CA ILE A 11 -9.36 -7.44 -0.45
C ILE A 11 -8.15 -6.51 -0.28
N SER A 12 -7.25 -6.80 0.66
CA SER A 12 -6.02 -6.01 0.87
C SER A 12 -5.17 -5.93 -0.38
N LYS A 13 -4.96 -7.06 -1.09
CA LYS A 13 -4.23 -7.07 -2.38
C LYS A 13 -4.90 -6.16 -3.41
N GLN A 14 -6.23 -6.25 -3.56
CA GLN A 14 -6.98 -5.43 -4.51
C GLN A 14 -6.91 -3.93 -4.19
N ILE A 15 -7.02 -3.55 -2.91
CA ILE A 15 -6.88 -2.15 -2.46
C ILE A 15 -5.52 -1.60 -2.86
N MET A 16 -4.45 -2.36 -2.63
CA MET A 16 -3.09 -1.91 -2.92
C MET A 16 -2.80 -1.86 -4.41
N ILE A 17 -3.27 -2.84 -5.19
CA ILE A 17 -3.20 -2.80 -6.66
C ILE A 17 -3.90 -1.56 -7.20
N LYS A 18 -5.11 -1.26 -6.72
CA LYS A 18 -5.85 -0.07 -7.11
C LYS A 18 -5.08 1.20 -6.76
N LEU A 19 -4.62 1.32 -5.51
CA LEU A 19 -3.85 2.48 -5.03
C LEU A 19 -2.59 2.72 -5.89
N PHE A 20 -1.78 1.69 -6.13
CA PHE A 20 -0.56 1.84 -6.93
C PHE A 20 -0.86 2.09 -8.41
N SER A 21 -1.97 1.57 -8.94
CA SER A 21 -2.41 1.90 -10.31
C SER A 21 -2.80 3.38 -10.45
N GLU A 22 -3.41 3.98 -9.42
CA GLU A 22 -3.67 5.42 -9.39
C GLU A 22 -2.37 6.23 -9.49
N TYR A 23 -1.32 5.82 -8.76
CA TYR A 23 0.00 6.48 -8.83
C TYR A 23 0.74 6.32 -10.18
N LYS A 24 0.26 5.46 -11.08
CA LYS A 24 0.81 5.31 -12.44
C LYS A 24 0.16 6.25 -13.47
N LYS A 25 -0.96 6.92 -13.14
CA LYS A 25 -1.71 7.76 -14.09
C LYS A 25 -0.95 9.02 -14.51
N ASP A 26 -1.24 9.52 -15.71
CA ASP A 26 -0.59 10.72 -16.25
C ASP A 26 -0.91 12.01 -15.51
N SER A 27 -2.04 12.05 -14.81
CA SER A 27 -2.45 13.17 -13.97
C SER A 27 -1.64 13.30 -12.67
N VAL A 28 -0.83 12.31 -12.31
CA VAL A 28 -0.05 12.31 -11.07
C VAL A 28 1.21 13.15 -11.24
N ILE A 29 1.46 14.05 -10.29
CA ILE A 29 2.68 14.86 -10.26
C ILE A 29 3.93 14.00 -10.17
N LYS A 30 5.03 14.47 -10.75
CA LYS A 30 6.25 13.69 -10.98
C LYS A 30 6.84 13.09 -9.70
N GLU A 31 6.73 13.80 -8.60
CA GLU A 31 7.26 13.44 -7.27
C GLU A 31 6.56 12.23 -6.65
N LEU A 32 5.28 12.02 -7.00
CA LEU A 32 4.47 10.90 -6.50
C LEU A 32 4.29 9.81 -7.57
N LYS A 33 4.53 10.13 -8.84
CA LYS A 33 4.27 9.22 -9.95
C LYS A 33 5.25 8.05 -9.94
N ILE A 34 4.71 6.85 -10.09
CA ILE A 34 5.49 5.62 -10.21
C ILE A 34 5.35 5.04 -11.61
N THR A 35 6.39 4.35 -12.06
CA THR A 35 6.37 3.55 -13.30
C THR A 35 6.02 2.10 -13.01
N ASP A 36 6.40 1.61 -11.82
CA ASP A 36 6.17 0.22 -11.44
C ASP A 36 6.15 0.01 -9.92
N TYR A 37 5.67 -1.16 -9.49
CA TYR A 37 5.65 -1.55 -8.08
C TYR A 37 5.69 -3.07 -7.90
N THR A 38 6.12 -3.50 -6.71
CA THR A 38 6.03 -4.88 -6.25
C THR A 38 5.38 -4.92 -4.87
N ILE A 39 4.40 -5.80 -4.67
CA ILE A 39 3.90 -6.15 -3.33
C ILE A 39 4.68 -7.38 -2.88
N ASN A 40 5.53 -7.21 -1.88
CA ASN A 40 6.40 -8.27 -1.37
C ASN A 40 5.65 -9.17 -0.38
N LYS A 41 4.86 -8.55 0.51
CA LYS A 41 4.17 -9.25 1.60
C LYS A 41 2.94 -8.50 2.06
N ILE A 42 1.90 -9.24 2.44
CA ILE A 42 0.76 -8.75 3.21
C ILE A 42 0.55 -9.70 4.39
N ASN A 43 0.48 -9.17 5.61
CA ASN A 43 0.28 -9.94 6.84
C ASN A 43 -0.39 -9.09 7.94
N ASP A 44 -0.39 -9.61 9.16
CA ASP A 44 -0.96 -8.98 10.36
C ASP A 44 -2.42 -8.54 10.16
N LEU A 45 -3.18 -9.37 9.44
CA LEU A 45 -4.60 -9.16 9.13
C LEU A 45 -5.41 -9.27 10.43
N GLN A 46 -5.99 -8.16 10.86
CA GLN A 46 -6.84 -8.10 12.07
C GLN A 46 -8.18 -7.45 11.73
N GLY A 47 -9.27 -7.99 12.26
CA GLY A 47 -10.62 -7.45 12.03
C GLY A 47 -11.48 -8.35 11.15
N ASN A 48 -12.36 -7.75 10.35
CA ASN A 48 -13.30 -8.47 9.47
C ASN A 48 -13.45 -7.75 8.12
N SER A 49 -14.31 -8.27 7.23
CA SER A 49 -14.50 -7.71 5.88
C SER A 49 -15.06 -6.29 5.82
N ASP A 50 -15.58 -5.74 6.92
CA ASP A 50 -16.13 -4.38 6.98
C ASP A 50 -15.17 -3.39 7.62
N LYS A 51 -14.33 -3.83 8.56
CA LYS A 51 -13.27 -3.03 9.16
C LYS A 51 -12.09 -3.92 9.54
N PHE A 52 -10.92 -3.62 8.99
CA PHE A 52 -9.72 -4.40 9.23
C PHE A 52 -8.45 -3.56 9.14
N THR A 53 -7.38 -4.12 9.68
CA THR A 53 -6.03 -3.61 9.51
C THR A 53 -5.16 -4.68 8.87
N PHE A 54 -4.14 -4.24 8.15
CA PHE A 54 -3.11 -5.12 7.61
C PHE A 54 -1.77 -4.39 7.52
N TYR A 55 -0.70 -5.16 7.53
CA TYR A 55 0.64 -4.70 7.25
C TYR A 55 1.04 -5.11 5.83
N ILE A 56 1.76 -4.23 5.14
CA ILE A 56 2.29 -4.48 3.80
C ILE A 56 3.78 -4.16 3.73
N GLU A 57 4.50 -4.99 3.00
CA GLU A 57 5.85 -4.69 2.50
C GLU A 57 5.80 -4.59 0.98
N TYR A 58 6.42 -3.55 0.43
CA TYR A 58 6.34 -3.24 -0.99
C TYR A 58 7.58 -2.49 -1.48
N SER A 59 7.68 -2.37 -2.79
CA SER A 59 8.73 -1.63 -3.47
C SER A 59 8.13 -0.80 -4.59
N LEU A 60 8.68 0.38 -4.83
CA LEU A 60 8.18 1.34 -5.83
C LEU A 60 9.31 1.71 -6.79
N LYS A 61 8.98 1.84 -8.07
CA LYS A 61 9.87 2.43 -9.08
C LYS A 61 9.35 3.82 -9.45
N PRO A 62 9.81 4.89 -8.80
CA PRO A 62 9.36 6.24 -9.13
C PRO A 62 9.76 6.64 -10.56
N VAL A 63 9.05 7.60 -11.14
CA VAL A 63 9.49 8.25 -12.39
C VAL A 63 10.77 9.05 -12.17
N ASP A 64 10.93 9.63 -10.98
CA ASP A 64 12.12 10.36 -10.56
C ASP A 64 12.52 9.96 -9.14
N ILE A 65 13.62 9.19 -9.06
CA ILE A 65 14.15 8.69 -7.79
C ILE A 65 14.68 9.82 -6.91
N ASN A 66 15.15 10.92 -7.49
CA ASN A 66 15.79 12.01 -6.75
C ASN A 66 14.77 12.91 -6.06
N SER A 67 13.52 12.92 -6.51
CA SER A 67 12.43 13.68 -5.87
C SER A 67 11.82 12.96 -4.67
N TYR A 68 12.14 11.68 -4.46
CA TYR A 68 11.45 10.89 -3.45
C TYR A 68 12.06 11.09 -2.07
N VAL A 69 11.22 11.45 -1.10
CA VAL A 69 11.61 11.56 0.31
C VAL A 69 11.31 10.25 1.02
N LEU A 70 12.35 9.53 1.46
CA LEU A 70 12.18 8.25 2.14
C LEU A 70 11.60 8.37 3.55
N ALA A 71 11.92 9.46 4.27
CA ALA A 71 11.54 9.69 5.66
C ALA A 71 11.76 8.47 6.59
N GLY A 72 12.86 7.73 6.38
CA GLY A 72 13.18 6.53 7.16
C GLY A 72 12.41 5.26 6.77
N ASN A 73 11.61 5.28 5.70
CA ASN A 73 10.84 4.12 5.22
C ASN A 73 11.29 3.64 3.84
N GLY A 74 12.07 2.56 3.85
CA GLY A 74 12.68 1.95 2.67
C GLY A 74 14.05 2.51 2.34
N GLU A 75 14.64 2.00 1.27
CA GLU A 75 16.00 2.33 0.82
C GLU A 75 16.04 2.43 -0.71
N ILE A 76 16.92 3.30 -1.23
CA ILE A 76 17.14 3.38 -2.68
C ILE A 76 18.09 2.26 -3.09
N LYS A 77 17.65 1.46 -4.06
CA LYS A 77 18.46 0.44 -4.73
C LYS A 77 18.26 0.58 -6.23
N ASP A 78 19.30 1.03 -6.92
CA ASP A 78 19.25 1.42 -8.34
C ASP A 78 18.16 2.47 -8.60
N SER A 79 17.18 2.15 -9.44
CA SER A 79 16.01 3.00 -9.75
C SER A 79 14.78 2.68 -8.91
N TRP A 80 14.93 1.85 -7.88
CA TRP A 80 13.85 1.39 -7.01
C TRP A 80 13.99 1.92 -5.59
N ILE A 81 12.84 2.07 -4.94
CA ILE A 81 12.73 2.22 -3.50
C ILE A 81 12.23 0.89 -2.98
N VAL A 82 13.11 0.16 -2.29
CA VAL A 82 12.83 -1.19 -1.79
C VAL A 82 12.59 -1.16 -0.28
N ASN A 83 12.08 -2.28 0.25
CA ASN A 83 11.85 -2.47 1.69
C ASN A 83 10.96 -1.39 2.33
N LYS A 84 10.02 -0.82 1.57
CA LYS A 84 8.99 0.05 2.14
C LYS A 84 7.98 -0.81 2.89
N SER A 85 7.46 -0.28 3.98
CA SER A 85 6.37 -0.90 4.71
C SER A 85 5.34 0.10 5.23
N ALA A 86 4.14 -0.40 5.53
CA ALA A 86 3.09 0.38 6.15
C ALA A 86 2.06 -0.52 6.86
N PHE A 87 1.47 0.00 7.94
CA PHE A 87 0.21 -0.46 8.49
C PHE A 87 -0.92 0.35 7.88
N LEU A 88 -1.99 -0.32 7.46
CA LEU A 88 -3.18 0.30 6.90
C LEU A 88 -4.39 -0.04 7.76
N GLU A 89 -5.25 0.96 7.96
CA GLU A 89 -6.60 0.78 8.48
C GLU A 89 -7.60 0.98 7.36
N VAL A 90 -8.48 0.00 7.16
CA VAL A 90 -9.48 0.01 6.10
C VAL A 90 -10.87 -0.14 6.69
N GLN A 91 -11.80 0.62 6.13
CA GLN A 91 -13.22 0.49 6.41
C GLN A 91 -14.03 0.42 5.13
N LYS A 92 -15.01 -0.48 5.10
CA LYS A 92 -16.02 -0.54 4.06
C LYS A 92 -17.13 0.47 4.37
N VAL A 93 -17.37 1.40 3.47
CA VAL A 93 -18.39 2.44 3.58
C VAL A 93 -19.23 2.42 2.31
N SER A 94 -20.54 2.18 2.43
CA SER A 94 -21.45 2.13 1.28
C SER A 94 -21.02 1.17 0.17
N GLY A 95 -20.42 0.03 0.54
CA GLY A 95 -19.95 -0.98 -0.43
C GLY A 95 -18.51 -0.79 -0.90
N GLU A 96 -17.88 0.36 -0.65
CA GLU A 96 -16.52 0.67 -1.08
C GLU A 96 -15.51 0.59 0.07
N TYR A 97 -14.30 0.11 -0.23
CA TYR A 97 -13.20 0.11 0.73
C TYR A 97 -12.45 1.44 0.73
N LYS A 98 -12.34 2.06 1.90
CA LYS A 98 -11.60 3.31 2.13
C LYS A 98 -10.42 3.05 3.06
N ILE A 99 -9.26 3.60 2.70
CA ILE A 99 -8.09 3.64 3.58
C ILE A 99 -8.29 4.82 4.54
N ASN A 100 -8.51 4.54 5.81
CA ASN A 100 -8.69 5.56 6.85
C ASN A 100 -7.35 6.07 7.39
N SER A 101 -6.35 5.19 7.42
CA SER A 101 -4.99 5.50 7.88
C SER A 101 -3.96 4.66 7.15
N MET A 102 -2.79 5.24 6.91
CA MET A 102 -1.60 4.57 6.39
C MET A 102 -0.37 5.16 7.09
N GLY A 103 0.36 4.34 7.85
CA GLY A 103 1.50 4.78 8.66
C GLY A 103 2.59 3.73 8.76
N THR A 104 3.80 4.14 9.14
CA THR A 104 4.95 3.23 9.34
C THR A 104 5.06 2.70 10.77
N SER A 105 4.24 3.24 11.67
CA SER A 105 4.05 2.78 13.05
C SER A 105 2.56 2.49 13.27
N LYS A 106 2.28 1.51 14.13
CA LYS A 106 0.92 1.14 14.55
C LYS A 106 0.40 2.09 15.63
#